data_AF-A0A256WMX8-F1
#
_entry.id   AF-A0A256WMX8-F1
#
_cell.length_a   1.000
_cell.length_b   1.000
_cell.length_c   1.000
_cell.angle_alpha   90.00
_cell.angle_beta   90.00
_cell.angle_gamma   90.00
#
_symmetry.space_group_name_H-M   'P 1'
#
loop_
_entity.id
_entity.type
_entity.pdbx_description
1 polymer ?
#
loop_
_entity_poly.entity_id
_entity_poly.type
_entity_poly.pdbx_seq_one_letter_code
_entity_poly.pdbx_strand_id
1 'polypeptide(L)'
;MPLWAGNKKLWKLWRWEMVIVPKKLQHFFAINSHIFIRTIVLLLTLSFFTASSARMGSQTLAINTILLQFFMFFTYFIDGFANAAEALVGKYIGAFKSPQDLKKLIRTLFLWAFGLSIPFAIGYLFFGEYIIILLTDIPSIMQGAKSYFIWIGLMPLLSFAAFIWDGVFIGATKTSAMRNSMLVSSFLIFFPLYFIFQPIWGNHGLWLAFNAFLLSRGLFLHVQAKKQLFNHSN
;
A
#
# COMPACT_ATOMS: atom_id res chain seq x y z
N MET A 1 -28.01 -23.50 -28.08
CA MET A 1 -28.73 -22.39 -28.75
C MET A 1 -28.40 -21.12 -27.97
N PRO A 2 -27.66 -20.16 -28.54
CA PRO A 2 -27.04 -19.12 -27.74
C PRO A 2 -27.99 -17.95 -27.41
N LEU A 3 -28.01 -17.54 -26.14
CA LEU A 3 -28.92 -16.56 -25.53
C LEU A 3 -28.76 -15.09 -26.00
N TRP A 4 -27.83 -14.79 -26.91
CA TRP A 4 -27.54 -13.42 -27.36
C TRP A 4 -28.27 -13.00 -28.64
N ALA A 5 -28.91 -13.92 -29.35
CA ALA A 5 -29.61 -13.63 -30.60
C ALA A 5 -31.11 -13.35 -30.34
N GLY A 6 -31.45 -12.20 -29.75
CA GLY A 6 -32.86 -12.03 -29.34
C GLY A 6 -33.45 -10.65 -29.07
N ASN A 7 -32.75 -9.51 -29.23
CA ASN A 7 -33.47 -8.24 -29.08
C ASN A 7 -32.83 -7.02 -29.77
N LYS A 8 -33.14 -6.82 -31.06
CA LYS A 8 -32.81 -5.58 -31.80
C LYS A 8 -33.42 -4.31 -31.18
N LYS A 9 -34.38 -4.43 -30.25
CA LYS A 9 -34.94 -3.29 -29.49
C LYS A 9 -33.97 -2.71 -28.45
N LEU A 10 -33.03 -3.48 -27.92
CA LEU A 10 -32.06 -3.00 -26.91
C LEU A 10 -31.10 -1.95 -27.48
N TRP A 11 -30.68 -2.12 -28.75
CA TRP A 11 -29.84 -1.14 -29.45
C TRP A 11 -30.56 0.20 -29.69
N LYS A 12 -31.90 0.19 -29.80
CA LYS A 12 -32.72 1.42 -29.88
C LYS A 12 -32.82 2.18 -28.56
N LEU A 13 -32.57 1.51 -27.43
CA LEU A 13 -32.52 2.11 -26.09
C LEU A 13 -31.11 2.62 -25.73
N TRP A 14 -30.11 2.36 -26.59
CA TRP A 14 -28.73 2.83 -26.41
C TRP A 14 -28.64 4.34 -26.68
N ARG A 15 -28.69 5.14 -25.60
CA ARG A 15 -28.54 6.60 -25.67
C ARG A 15 -27.13 6.98 -25.19
N TRP A 16 -26.26 7.37 -26.12
CA TRP A 16 -24.89 7.83 -25.81
C TRP A 16 -24.87 8.98 -24.78
N GLU A 17 -25.93 9.78 -24.74
CA GLU A 17 -26.15 10.86 -23.76
C GLU A 17 -26.26 10.38 -22.31
N MET A 18 -26.69 9.12 -22.08
CA MET A 18 -26.73 8.51 -20.74
C MET A 18 -25.39 7.86 -20.35
N VAL A 19 -24.58 7.48 -21.35
CA VAL A 19 -23.27 6.85 -21.16
C VAL A 19 -22.19 7.91 -20.93
N ILE A 20 -22.23 9.01 -21.68
CA ILE A 20 -21.27 10.10 -21.61
C ILE A 20 -21.90 11.24 -20.82
N VAL A 21 -21.78 11.18 -19.50
CA VAL A 21 -22.15 12.27 -18.60
C VAL A 21 -20.87 13.02 -18.22
N PRO A 22 -20.54 14.17 -18.85
CA PRO A 22 -19.21 14.78 -18.74
C PRO A 22 -18.78 15.06 -17.30
N LYS A 23 -19.71 15.53 -16.46
CA LYS A 23 -19.45 15.79 -15.03
C LYS A 23 -19.13 14.52 -14.22
N LYS A 24 -19.84 13.40 -14.48
CA LYS A 24 -19.55 12.11 -13.83
C LYS A 24 -18.23 11.53 -14.32
N LEU A 25 -17.95 11.68 -15.61
CA LEU A 25 -16.70 11.24 -16.23
C LEU A 25 -15.49 12.01 -15.67
N GLN A 26 -15.60 13.33 -15.51
CA GLN A 26 -14.58 14.17 -14.88
C GLN A 26 -14.29 13.76 -13.43
N HIS A 27 -15.34 13.50 -12.64
CA HIS A 27 -15.19 13.04 -11.27
C HIS A 27 -14.51 11.66 -11.20
N PHE A 28 -14.92 10.73 -12.06
CA PHE A 28 -14.29 9.42 -12.22
C PHE A 28 -12.80 9.57 -12.59
N PHE A 29 -12.45 10.39 -13.58
CA PHE A 29 -11.06 10.63 -13.97
C PHE A 29 -10.24 11.28 -12.86
N ALA A 30 -10.81 12.20 -12.08
CA ALA A 30 -10.13 12.83 -10.96
C ALA A 30 -9.74 11.81 -9.88
N ILE A 31 -10.67 10.93 -9.50
CA ILE A 31 -10.41 9.84 -8.53
C ILE A 31 -9.29 8.93 -9.03
N ASN A 32 -9.38 8.50 -10.29
CA ASN A 32 -8.40 7.60 -10.91
C ASN A 32 -7.02 8.26 -11.05
N SER A 33 -6.97 9.55 -11.39
CA SER A 33 -5.72 10.30 -11.48
C SER A 33 -4.97 10.32 -10.15
N HIS A 34 -5.67 10.44 -9.01
CA HIS A 34 -5.04 10.40 -7.69
C HIS A 34 -4.43 9.02 -7.38
N ILE A 35 -5.15 7.94 -7.70
CA ILE A 35 -4.65 6.57 -7.55
C ILE A 35 -3.43 6.36 -8.47
N PHE A 36 -3.51 6.83 -9.71
CA PHE A 36 -2.42 6.73 -10.68
C PHE A 36 -1.15 7.44 -10.20
N ILE A 37 -1.27 8.67 -9.69
CA ILE A 37 -0.13 9.42 -9.12
C ILE A 37 0.46 8.66 -7.93
N ARG A 38 -0.39 8.13 -7.02
CA ARG A 38 0.07 7.29 -5.90
C ARG A 38 0.91 6.11 -6.40
N THR A 39 0.44 5.41 -7.43
CA THR A 39 1.13 4.26 -8.01
C THR A 39 2.45 4.67 -8.65
N ILE A 40 2.50 5.76 -9.42
CA ILE A 40 3.76 6.27 -9.99
C ILE A 40 4.76 6.58 -8.88
N VAL A 41 4.35 7.28 -7.83
CA VAL A 41 5.25 7.66 -6.74
C VAL A 41 5.78 6.42 -6.02
N LEU A 42 4.93 5.43 -5.75
CA LEU A 42 5.36 4.16 -5.17
C LEU A 42 6.36 3.43 -6.06
N LEU A 43 6.10 3.36 -7.37
CA LEU A 43 7.01 2.75 -8.35
C LEU A 43 8.33 3.51 -8.39
N LEU A 44 8.33 4.84 -8.39
CA LEU A 44 9.55 5.65 -8.35
C LEU A 44 10.37 5.40 -7.08
N THR A 45 9.72 5.31 -5.91
CA THR A 45 10.40 5.00 -4.65
C THR A 45 11.03 3.60 -4.68
N LEU A 46 10.31 2.59 -5.18
CA LEU A 46 10.84 1.24 -5.33
C LEU A 46 11.95 1.17 -6.39
N SER A 47 11.78 1.81 -7.54
CA SER A 47 12.81 1.91 -8.58
C SER A 47 14.05 2.61 -8.06
N PHE A 48 13.91 3.66 -7.25
CA PHE A 48 15.03 4.32 -6.61
C PHE A 48 15.71 3.41 -5.59
N PHE A 49 14.95 2.66 -4.80
CA PHE A 49 15.49 1.67 -3.87
C PHE A 49 16.34 0.62 -4.63
N THR A 50 15.82 0.07 -5.72
CA THR A 50 16.54 -0.88 -6.59
C THR A 50 17.77 -0.25 -7.24
N ALA A 51 17.65 0.95 -7.80
CA ALA A 51 18.77 1.66 -8.41
C ALA A 51 19.87 2.00 -7.39
N SER A 52 19.49 2.38 -6.17
CA SER A 52 20.42 2.61 -5.06
C SER A 52 21.11 1.33 -4.65
N SER A 53 20.38 0.21 -4.62
CA SER A 53 20.93 -1.11 -4.34
C SER A 53 21.97 -1.52 -5.39
N ALA A 54 21.69 -1.27 -6.67
CA ALA A 54 22.63 -1.51 -7.77
C ALA A 54 23.92 -0.67 -7.65
N ARG A 55 23.80 0.61 -7.27
CA ARG A 55 24.95 1.49 -7.03
C ARG A 55 25.83 1.03 -5.86
N MET A 56 25.26 0.33 -4.88
CA MET A 56 25.98 -0.28 -3.76
C MET A 56 26.61 -1.65 -4.11
N GLY A 57 26.48 -2.12 -5.35
CA GLY A 57 27.07 -3.35 -5.85
C GLY A 57 26.05 -4.44 -6.19
N SER A 58 26.44 -5.34 -7.09
CA SER A 58 25.58 -6.43 -7.58
C SER A 58 25.13 -7.38 -6.48
N GLN A 59 25.98 -7.66 -5.49
CA GLN A 59 25.62 -8.49 -4.33
C GLN A 59 24.52 -7.83 -3.47
N THR A 60 24.64 -6.52 -3.19
CA THR A 60 23.63 -5.76 -2.44
C THR A 60 22.30 -5.73 -3.18
N LEU A 61 22.33 -5.51 -4.50
CA LEU A 61 21.14 -5.57 -5.34
C LEU A 61 20.46 -6.94 -5.26
N ALA A 62 21.21 -8.03 -5.37
CA ALA A 62 20.67 -9.38 -5.30
C ALA A 62 20.02 -9.68 -3.95
N ILE A 63 20.70 -9.34 -2.84
CA ILE A 63 20.16 -9.46 -1.48
C ILE A 63 18.85 -8.68 -1.35
N ASN A 64 18.87 -7.39 -1.71
CA ASN A 64 17.70 -6.54 -1.59
C ASN A 64 16.53 -6.98 -2.48
N THR A 65 16.81 -7.59 -3.63
CA THR A 65 15.77 -8.13 -4.51
C THR A 65 15.01 -9.28 -3.84
N ILE A 66 15.73 -10.20 -3.20
CA ILE A 66 15.11 -11.29 -2.44
C ILE A 66 14.37 -10.74 -1.22
N LEU A 67 14.96 -9.80 -0.48
CA LEU A 67 14.32 -9.19 0.67
C LEU A 67 13.03 -8.41 0.29
N LEU A 68 13.01 -7.75 -0.86
CA LEU A 68 11.79 -7.13 -1.40
C LEU A 68 10.71 -8.17 -1.75
N GLN A 69 11.06 -9.43 -2.02
CA GLN A 69 10.05 -10.48 -2.23
C GLN A 69 9.25 -10.75 -0.95
N PHE A 70 9.85 -10.60 0.24
CA PHE A 70 9.13 -10.65 1.51
C PHE A 70 8.11 -9.50 1.61
N PHE A 71 8.53 -8.29 1.22
CA PHE A 71 7.62 -7.15 1.13
C PHE A 71 6.44 -7.40 0.20
N MET A 72 6.70 -7.94 -1.00
CA MET A 72 5.65 -8.25 -1.96
C MET A 72 4.70 -9.33 -1.43
N PHE A 73 5.23 -10.38 -0.79
CA PHE A 73 4.41 -11.44 -0.20
C PHE A 73 3.47 -10.90 0.88
N PHE A 74 3.98 -10.09 1.82
CA PHE A 74 3.13 -9.44 2.82
C PHE A 74 2.11 -8.49 2.19
N THR A 75 2.54 -7.70 1.20
CA THR A 75 1.68 -6.73 0.50
C THR A 75 0.49 -7.42 -0.17
N TYR A 76 0.72 -8.53 -0.88
CA TYR A 76 -0.38 -9.28 -1.49
C TYR A 76 -1.37 -9.83 -0.47
N PHE A 77 -0.89 -10.24 0.69
CA PHE A 77 -1.76 -10.73 1.75
C PHE A 77 -2.61 -9.61 2.37
N ILE A 78 -1.97 -8.49 2.74
CA ILE A 78 -2.66 -7.36 3.37
C ILE A 78 -3.56 -6.59 2.40
N ASP A 79 -3.29 -6.63 1.10
CA ASP A 79 -4.17 -6.06 0.07
C ASP A 79 -5.54 -6.76 0.04
N GLY A 80 -5.61 -8.05 0.40
CA GLY A 80 -6.90 -8.73 0.62
C GLY A 80 -7.73 -8.06 1.73
N PHE A 81 -7.08 -7.62 2.81
CA PHE A 81 -7.72 -6.87 3.89
C PHE A 81 -8.05 -5.44 3.47
N ALA A 82 -7.20 -4.79 2.65
CA ALA A 82 -7.49 -3.48 2.10
C ALA A 82 -8.74 -3.49 1.21
N ASN A 83 -8.90 -4.51 0.35
CA ASN A 83 -10.09 -4.69 -0.47
C ASN A 83 -11.35 -4.97 0.37
N ALA A 84 -11.21 -5.74 1.45
CA ALA A 84 -12.31 -5.93 2.40
C ALA A 84 -12.69 -4.62 3.11
N ALA A 85 -11.70 -3.81 3.50
CA ALA A 85 -11.91 -2.48 4.07
C ALA A 85 -12.63 -1.56 3.08
N GLU A 86 -12.21 -1.54 1.82
CA GLU A 86 -12.85 -0.77 0.74
C GLU A 86 -14.33 -1.13 0.61
N ALA A 87 -14.65 -2.42 0.48
CA ALA A 87 -16.03 -2.88 0.32
C ALA A 87 -16.91 -2.57 1.54
N LEU A 88 -16.40 -2.80 2.75
CA LEU A 88 -17.14 -2.56 3.99
C LEU A 88 -17.36 -1.06 4.25
N VAL A 89 -16.33 -0.23 4.03
CA VAL A 89 -16.45 1.22 4.19
C VAL A 89 -17.40 1.80 3.16
N GLY A 90 -17.30 1.37 1.90
CA GLY A 90 -18.24 1.77 0.84
C GLY A 90 -19.69 1.39 1.19
N LYS A 91 -19.92 0.20 1.73
CA LYS A 91 -21.24 -0.23 2.22
C LYS A 91 -21.74 0.63 3.37
N TYR A 92 -20.90 0.95 4.36
CA TYR A 92 -21.31 1.75 5.53
C TYR A 92 -21.64 3.19 5.15
N ILE A 93 -20.82 3.80 4.29
CA ILE A 93 -21.05 5.17 3.78
C ILE A 93 -22.31 5.18 2.89
N GLY A 94 -22.46 4.21 1.99
CA GLY A 94 -23.64 4.10 1.13
C GLY A 94 -24.95 3.83 1.90
N ALA A 95 -24.87 3.21 3.08
CA ALA A 95 -25.99 2.97 3.97
C ALA A 95 -26.24 4.10 4.99
N PHE A 96 -25.60 5.27 4.82
CA PHE A 96 -25.71 6.43 5.72
C PHE A 96 -25.51 6.11 7.21
N LYS A 97 -24.58 5.20 7.52
CA LYS A 97 -24.27 4.82 8.91
C LYS A 97 -23.60 5.97 9.66
N SER A 98 -23.74 5.97 10.99
CA SER A 98 -23.18 7.02 11.83
C SER A 98 -21.64 7.04 11.75
N PRO A 99 -20.99 8.20 11.94
CA PRO A 99 -19.53 8.28 12.05
C PRO A 99 -18.96 7.36 13.15
N GLN A 100 -19.72 7.10 14.21
CA GLN A 100 -19.36 6.19 15.30
C GLN A 100 -19.31 4.73 14.82
N ASP A 101 -20.25 4.29 13.98
CA ASP A 101 -20.24 2.94 13.40
C ASP A 101 -19.06 2.75 12.45
N LEU A 102 -18.75 3.77 11.65
CA LEU A 102 -17.57 3.76 10.78
C LEU A 102 -16.27 3.68 11.60
N LYS A 103 -16.16 4.42 12.71
CA LYS A 103 -15.01 4.33 13.64
C LYS A 103 -14.87 2.92 14.22
N LYS A 104 -15.97 2.27 14.62
CA LYS A 104 -15.95 0.89 15.14
C LYS A 104 -15.46 -0.09 14.06
N LEU A 105 -16.01 0.01 12.85
CA LEU A 105 -15.57 -0.81 11.70
C LEU A 105 -14.06 -0.66 11.46
N ILE A 106 -13.58 0.59 11.35
CA ILE A 106 -12.16 0.87 11.11
C ILE A 106 -11.29 0.31 12.24
N ARG A 107 -11.69 0.47 13.51
CA ARG A 107 -10.96 -0.12 14.64
C ARG A 107 -10.86 -1.64 14.54
N THR A 108 -11.95 -2.31 14.18
CA THR A 108 -11.96 -3.77 13.99
C THR A 108 -11.03 -4.19 12.85
N LEU A 109 -11.07 -3.50 11.72
CA LEU A 109 -10.16 -3.75 10.59
C LEU A 109 -8.69 -3.59 10.99
N PHE A 110 -8.38 -2.52 11.74
CA PHE A 110 -7.03 -2.29 12.25
C PHE A 110 -6.58 -3.35 13.24
N LEU A 111 -7.46 -3.82 14.12
CA LEU A 111 -7.14 -4.87 15.09
C LEU A 111 -6.78 -6.18 14.40
N TRP A 112 -7.57 -6.58 13.39
CA TRP A 112 -7.28 -7.79 12.60
C TRP A 112 -6.00 -7.65 11.79
N ALA A 113 -5.81 -6.53 11.11
CA ALA A 113 -4.61 -6.26 10.32
C ALA A 113 -3.33 -6.21 11.18
N PHE A 114 -3.41 -5.60 12.37
CA PHE A 114 -2.32 -5.58 13.32
C PHE A 114 -2.03 -7.00 13.85
N GLY A 115 -3.06 -7.72 14.31
CA GLY A 115 -2.93 -9.09 14.80
C GLY A 115 -2.32 -10.04 13.77
N LEU A 116 -2.60 -9.80 12.49
CA LEU A 116 -2.02 -10.52 11.36
C LEU A 116 -0.58 -10.10 11.03
N SER A 117 -0.23 -8.82 11.20
CA SER A 117 1.13 -8.35 10.93
C SER A 117 2.17 -8.95 11.91
N ILE A 118 1.74 -9.32 13.13
CA ILE A 118 2.58 -9.94 14.15
C ILE A 118 3.16 -11.31 13.72
N PRO A 119 2.37 -12.31 13.30
CA PRO A 119 2.92 -13.60 12.86
C PRO A 119 3.80 -13.45 11.61
N PHE A 120 3.53 -12.49 10.72
CA PHE A 120 4.45 -12.18 9.61
C PHE A 120 5.78 -11.62 10.12
N ALA A 121 5.75 -10.67 11.04
CA ALA A 121 6.96 -10.09 11.65
C ALA A 121 7.81 -11.16 12.35
N ILE A 122 7.19 -11.99 13.20
CA ILE A 122 7.83 -13.11 13.89
C ILE A 122 8.33 -14.13 12.85
N GLY A 123 7.49 -14.49 11.89
CA GLY A 123 7.81 -15.42 10.81
C GLY A 123 9.06 -15.01 10.05
N TYR A 124 9.17 -13.74 9.68
CA TYR A 124 10.33 -13.22 8.95
C TYR A 124 11.59 -13.14 9.81
N LEU A 125 11.48 -12.81 11.10
CA LEU A 125 12.63 -12.75 12.01
C LEU A 125 13.23 -14.12 12.31
N PHE A 126 12.38 -15.12 12.59
CA PHE A 126 12.83 -16.44 13.04
C PHE A 126 12.94 -17.47 11.92
N PHE A 127 12.13 -17.34 10.86
CA PHE A 127 12.09 -18.28 9.74
C PHE A 127 12.53 -17.66 8.41
N GLY A 128 13.05 -16.44 8.41
CA GLY A 128 13.51 -15.73 7.20
C GLY A 128 14.54 -16.52 6.41
N GLU A 129 15.47 -17.21 7.08
CA GLU A 129 16.48 -18.03 6.41
C GLU A 129 15.87 -19.20 5.62
N TYR A 130 14.89 -19.90 6.19
CA TYR A 130 14.18 -20.99 5.50
C TYR A 130 13.40 -20.47 4.29
N ILE A 131 12.80 -19.29 4.40
CA ILE A 131 12.09 -18.65 3.28
C ILE A 131 13.08 -18.28 2.17
N ILE A 132 14.27 -17.77 2.50
CA ILE A 132 15.28 -17.43 1.49
C ILE A 132 15.78 -18.67 0.75
N ILE A 133 15.95 -19.81 1.42
CA ILE A 133 16.35 -21.08 0.78
C ILE A 133 15.36 -21.50 -0.31
N LEU A 134 14.07 -21.18 -0.14
CA LEU A 134 13.06 -21.45 -1.16
C LEU A 134 13.13 -20.49 -2.36
N LEU A 135 13.83 -19.36 -2.23
CA LEU A 135 13.95 -18.33 -3.25
C LEU A 135 15.29 -18.35 -3.98
N THR A 136 16.36 -18.85 -3.35
CA THR A 136 17.69 -18.91 -3.95
C THR A 136 18.58 -19.98 -3.33
N ASP A 137 19.44 -20.56 -4.16
CA ASP A 137 20.50 -21.48 -3.75
C ASP A 137 21.88 -20.79 -3.62
N ILE A 138 21.95 -19.46 -3.72
CA ILE A 138 23.23 -18.72 -3.74
C ILE A 138 23.70 -18.43 -2.28
N PRO A 139 24.79 -19.05 -1.80
CA PRO A 139 25.19 -18.93 -0.39
C PRO A 139 25.57 -17.51 0.04
N SER A 140 26.18 -16.74 -0.87
CA SER A 140 26.58 -15.35 -0.61
C SER A 140 25.40 -14.40 -0.41
N ILE A 141 24.23 -14.72 -0.99
CA ILE A 141 23.00 -13.97 -0.78
C ILE A 141 22.36 -14.35 0.56
N MET A 142 22.30 -15.66 0.85
CA MET A 142 21.77 -16.17 2.12
C MET A 142 22.51 -15.58 3.32
N GLN A 143 23.85 -15.61 3.30
CA GLN A 143 24.67 -15.05 4.39
C GLN A 143 24.52 -13.53 4.48
N GLY A 144 24.52 -12.83 3.34
CA GLY A 144 24.40 -11.38 3.30
C GLY A 144 23.02 -10.86 3.73
N ALA A 145 21.96 -11.65 3.56
CA ALA A 145 20.60 -11.27 3.91
C ALA A 145 20.32 -11.23 5.42
N LYS A 146 21.01 -12.08 6.21
CA LYS A 146 20.76 -12.24 7.66
C LYS A 146 20.81 -10.91 8.42
N SER A 147 21.76 -10.05 8.07
CA SER A 147 21.95 -8.73 8.68
C SER A 147 20.75 -7.80 8.53
N TYR A 148 19.86 -8.06 7.57
CA TYR A 148 18.72 -7.20 7.26
C TYR A 148 17.37 -7.76 7.74
N PHE A 149 17.35 -8.92 8.41
CA PHE A 149 16.10 -9.53 8.87
C PHE A 149 15.33 -8.65 9.84
N ILE A 150 16.01 -7.82 10.64
CA ILE A 150 15.35 -6.85 11.51
C ILE A 150 14.45 -5.90 10.72
N TRP A 151 14.88 -5.44 9.54
CA TRP A 151 14.10 -4.54 8.70
C TRP A 151 12.89 -5.23 8.10
N ILE A 152 13.04 -6.49 7.68
CA ILE A 152 11.95 -7.28 7.12
C ILE A 152 10.95 -7.68 8.20
N GLY A 153 11.41 -7.97 9.42
CA GLY A 153 10.55 -8.23 10.57
C GLY A 153 9.73 -7.01 11.00
N LEU A 154 10.33 -5.82 10.97
CA LEU A 154 9.63 -4.58 11.32
C LEU A 154 8.61 -4.16 10.26
N MET A 155 8.90 -4.42 8.99
CA MET A 155 8.13 -3.91 7.85
C MET A 155 6.63 -4.25 7.90
N PRO A 156 6.14 -5.47 8.24
CA PRO A 156 4.72 -5.75 8.40
C PRO A 156 4.05 -4.85 9.44
N LEU A 157 4.71 -4.65 10.59
CA LEU A 157 4.22 -3.84 11.70
C LEU A 157 4.19 -2.35 11.36
N LEU A 158 5.13 -1.89 10.53
CA LEU A 158 5.23 -0.49 10.13
C LEU A 158 4.31 -0.15 8.96
N SER A 159 3.97 -1.12 8.11
CA SER A 159 3.27 -0.87 6.86
C SER A 159 1.77 -1.17 6.88
N PHE A 160 1.29 -2.11 7.72
CA PHE A 160 -0.11 -2.57 7.70
C PHE A 160 -1.12 -1.41 7.74
N ALA A 161 -0.85 -0.39 8.56
CA ALA A 161 -1.72 0.77 8.73
C ALA A 161 -1.92 1.54 7.42
N ALA A 162 -0.88 1.66 6.60
CA ALA A 162 -0.96 2.34 5.31
C ALA A 162 -1.91 1.61 4.36
N PHE A 163 -1.80 0.27 4.28
CA PHE A 163 -2.64 -0.57 3.42
C PHE A 163 -4.11 -0.55 3.83
N ILE A 164 -4.40 -0.68 5.13
CA ILE A 164 -5.79 -0.60 5.61
C ILE A 164 -6.36 0.78 5.36
N TRP A 165 -5.60 1.85 5.62
CA TRP A 165 -6.05 3.19 5.30
C TRP A 165 -6.29 3.38 3.81
N ASP A 166 -5.43 2.87 2.93
CA ASP A 166 -5.63 2.96 1.48
C ASP A 166 -7.00 2.35 1.11
N GLY A 167 -7.34 1.16 1.59
CA GLY A 167 -8.66 0.56 1.38
C GLY A 167 -9.82 1.40 1.92
N VAL A 168 -9.68 1.94 3.14
CA VAL A 168 -10.69 2.83 3.76
C VAL A 168 -10.91 4.10 2.93
N PHE A 169 -9.84 4.73 2.44
CA PHE A 169 -9.93 5.97 1.66
C PHE A 169 -10.46 5.73 0.23
N ILE A 170 -10.15 4.59 -0.38
CA ILE A 170 -10.77 4.17 -1.65
C ILE A 170 -12.27 3.93 -1.43
N GLY A 171 -12.65 3.16 -0.42
CA GLY A 171 -14.05 2.88 -0.09
C GLY A 171 -14.85 4.15 0.23
N ALA A 172 -14.20 5.16 0.80
CA ALA A 172 -14.78 6.48 1.04
C ALA A 172 -14.72 7.43 -0.16
N THR A 173 -14.13 7.04 -1.29
CA THR A 173 -13.89 7.87 -2.48
C THR A 173 -13.07 9.15 -2.22
N LYS A 174 -12.25 9.15 -1.16
CA LYS A 174 -11.41 10.28 -0.71
C LYS A 174 -9.93 10.07 -1.10
N THR A 175 -9.67 9.80 -2.37
CA THR A 175 -8.35 9.36 -2.87
C THR A 175 -7.26 10.44 -2.88
N SER A 176 -7.63 11.72 -2.77
CA SER A 176 -6.66 12.82 -2.67
C SER A 176 -5.77 12.71 -1.42
N ALA A 177 -6.31 12.19 -0.32
CA ALA A 177 -5.55 11.94 0.91
C ALA A 177 -4.44 10.90 0.70
N MET A 178 -4.74 9.84 -0.05
CA MET A 178 -3.79 8.78 -0.40
C MET A 178 -2.63 9.30 -1.23
N ARG A 179 -2.95 10.08 -2.27
CA ARG A 179 -1.95 10.76 -3.10
C ARG A 179 -1.04 11.63 -2.26
N ASN A 180 -1.62 12.51 -1.43
CA ASN A 180 -0.84 13.43 -0.60
C ASN A 180 0.04 12.69 0.40
N SER A 181 -0.48 11.65 1.06
CA SER A 181 0.31 10.80 1.96
C SER A 181 1.50 10.17 1.24
N MET A 182 1.30 9.64 0.04
CA MET A 182 2.37 9.03 -0.76
C MET A 182 3.45 10.04 -1.15
N LEU A 183 3.06 11.23 -1.61
CA LEU A 183 3.98 12.31 -1.97
C LEU A 183 4.79 12.79 -0.77
N VAL A 184 4.11 13.14 0.33
CA VAL A 184 4.75 13.65 1.55
C VAL A 184 5.70 12.61 2.14
N SER A 185 5.27 11.34 2.22
CA SER A 185 6.12 10.27 2.76
C SER A 185 7.34 10.03 1.87
N SER A 186 7.21 10.12 0.54
CA SER A 186 8.36 9.91 -0.35
C SER A 186 9.33 11.09 -0.29
N PHE A 187 8.83 12.31 -0.50
CA PHE A 187 9.68 13.50 -0.62
C PHE A 187 10.19 14.05 0.70
N LEU A 188 9.44 13.92 1.79
CA LEU A 188 9.83 14.50 3.08
C LEU A 188 10.36 13.45 4.07
N ILE A 189 10.19 12.16 3.82
CA ILE A 189 10.65 11.10 4.72
C ILE A 189 11.64 10.17 4.02
N PHE A 190 11.24 9.47 2.95
CA PHE A 190 12.10 8.51 2.26
C PHE A 190 13.41 9.14 1.75
N PHE A 191 13.31 10.13 0.85
CA PHE A 191 14.51 10.70 0.23
C PHE A 191 15.43 11.40 1.25
N PRO A 192 14.92 12.25 2.17
CA PRO A 192 15.78 12.86 3.19
C PRO A 192 16.46 11.83 4.07
N LEU A 193 15.74 10.82 4.57
CA LEU A 193 16.35 9.77 5.40
C LEU A 193 17.36 8.94 4.61
N TYR A 194 17.09 8.64 3.33
CA TYR A 194 18.06 7.97 2.47
C TYR A 194 19.36 8.78 2.36
N PHE A 195 19.29 10.05 1.98
CA PHE A 195 20.48 10.88 1.78
C PHE A 195 21.25 11.14 3.08
N ILE A 196 20.58 11.12 4.24
CA ILE A 196 21.21 11.27 5.55
C ILE A 196 21.87 9.96 6.00
N PHE A 197 21.14 8.84 5.97
CA PHE A 197 21.57 7.59 6.61
C PHE A 197 22.32 6.63 5.67
N GLN A 198 22.13 6.70 4.36
CA GLN A 198 22.84 5.82 3.43
C GLN A 198 24.37 6.03 3.46
N PRO A 199 24.92 7.25 3.51
CA PRO A 199 26.36 7.45 3.61
C PRO A 199 26.97 6.91 4.92
N ILE A 200 26.17 6.84 5.99
CA ILE A 200 26.63 6.48 7.34
C ILE A 200 26.48 4.97 7.58
N TRP A 201 25.34 4.39 7.20
CA TRP A 201 24.96 3.00 7.49
C TRP A 201 24.80 2.12 6.25
N GLY A 202 25.15 2.63 5.08
CA GLY A 202 25.05 1.91 3.82
C GLY A 202 23.62 1.40 3.56
N ASN A 203 23.51 0.11 3.26
CA ASN A 203 22.23 -0.51 2.94
C ASN A 203 21.24 -0.53 4.14
N HIS A 204 21.71 -0.51 5.38
CA HIS A 204 20.82 -0.36 6.53
C HIS A 204 20.12 1.00 6.53
N GLY A 205 20.81 2.06 6.09
CA GLY A 205 20.21 3.39 5.93
C GLY A 205 19.12 3.41 4.85
N LEU A 206 19.29 2.65 3.77
CA LEU A 206 18.27 2.50 2.74
C LEU A 206 17.02 1.76 3.27
N TRP A 207 17.20 0.67 4.02
CA TRP A 207 16.08 -0.06 4.64
C TRP A 207 15.38 0.75 5.75
N LEU A 208 16.12 1.54 6.51
CA LEU A 208 15.56 2.49 7.48
C LEU A 208 14.66 3.50 6.78
N ALA A 209 15.15 4.14 5.70
CA ALA A 209 14.38 5.10 4.94
C ALA A 209 13.10 4.48 4.36
N PHE A 210 13.18 3.25 3.84
CA PHE A 210 12.03 2.54 3.29
C PHE A 210 10.99 2.16 4.37
N ASN A 211 11.43 1.69 5.53
CA ASN A 211 10.53 1.39 6.65
C ASN A 211 9.87 2.66 7.21
N ALA A 212 10.62 3.76 7.34
CA ALA A 212 10.09 5.05 7.77
C ALA A 212 9.08 5.62 6.75
N PHE A 213 9.31 5.40 5.46
CA PHE A 213 8.34 5.70 4.40
C PHE A 213 7.03 4.93 4.60
N LEU A 214 7.08 3.62 4.84
CA LEU A 214 5.88 2.81 5.05
C LEU A 214 5.11 3.25 6.30
N LEU A 215 5.82 3.51 7.40
CA LEU A 215 5.24 4.00 8.66
C LEU A 215 4.57 5.37 8.48
N SER A 216 5.30 6.33 7.91
CA SER A 216 4.82 7.71 7.74
C SER A 216 3.56 7.76 6.88
N ARG A 217 3.43 6.91 5.85
CA ARG A 217 2.20 6.80 5.06
C ARG A 217 0.98 6.49 5.93
N GLY A 218 1.11 5.49 6.80
CA GLY A 218 0.05 5.09 7.73
C GLY A 218 -0.31 6.20 8.71
N LEU A 219 0.69 6.90 9.25
CA LEU A 219 0.50 8.02 10.17
C LEU A 219 -0.19 9.22 9.50
N PHE A 220 0.25 9.62 8.31
CA PHE A 220 -0.37 10.73 7.58
C PHE A 220 -1.81 10.44 7.21
N LEU A 221 -2.12 9.21 6.79
CA LEU A 221 -3.49 8.80 6.51
C LEU A 221 -4.36 8.79 7.77
N HIS A 222 -3.82 8.32 8.90
CA HIS A 222 -4.51 8.38 10.18
C HIS A 222 -4.88 9.83 10.57
N VAL A 223 -3.96 10.78 10.39
CA VAL A 223 -4.22 12.20 10.64
C VAL A 223 -5.29 12.75 9.70
N GLN A 224 -5.22 12.41 8.40
CA GLN A 224 -6.22 12.86 7.43
C GLN A 224 -7.59 12.23 7.65
N ALA A 225 -7.66 10.99 8.16
CA ALA A 225 -8.91 10.29 8.43
C ALA A 225 -9.75 11.05 9.47
N LYS A 226 -9.11 11.61 10.51
CA LYS A 226 -9.80 12.46 11.49
C LYS A 226 -10.49 13.65 10.83
N LYS A 227 -9.81 14.33 9.91
CA LYS A 227 -10.34 15.51 9.21
C LYS A 227 -11.39 15.17 8.16
N GLN A 228 -11.17 14.11 7.38
CA GLN A 228 -11.98 13.84 6.19
C GLN A 228 -13.13 12.87 6.43
N LEU A 229 -13.00 11.93 7.37
CA LEU A 229 -14.00 10.88 7.61
C LEU A 229 -14.85 11.15 8.85
N PHE A 230 -14.30 11.86 9.85
CA PHE A 230 -14.97 11.99 11.16
C PHE A 230 -15.44 13.41 11.51
N ASN A 231 -14.98 14.45 10.81
CA ASN A 231 -15.31 15.85 11.12
C ASN A 231 -16.44 16.45 10.25
N HIS A 232 -17.07 15.69 9.35
CA HIS A 232 -18.22 16.17 8.55
C HIS A 232 -19.57 15.90 9.26
N SER A 233 -19.61 15.99 10.59
CA SER A 233 -20.79 15.73 11.41
C SER A 233 -21.18 16.90 12.29
N ASN A 234 -21.13 18.12 11.76
CA ASN A 234 -21.80 19.31 12.29
C ASN A 234 -22.50 20.02 11.14
#